data_AF-A0A8T7FWI1-F1
#
_entry.id   AF-A0A8T7FWI1-F1
#
_cell.length_a   1.000
_cell.length_b   1.000
_cell.length_c   1.000
_cell.angle_alpha   90.00
_cell.angle_beta   90.00
_cell.angle_gamma   90.00
#
_symmetry.space_group_name_H-M   'P 1'
#
loop_
_entity.id
_entity.type
_entity.pdbx_description
1 polymer ?
#
loop_
_entity_poly.entity_id
_entity_poly.type
_entity_poly.pdbx_seq_one_letter_code
_entity_poly.pdbx_strand_id
1 'polypeptide(L)'
;MPVFVSASFTYDGDGKRVKSVIATNLGSTTTYFIGAYYEMTGSSITKYYFAGSQRIAMRKDGVLYYLLSDHLGSTSIVTVK
;
A
#
# COMPACT_ATOMS: atom_id res chain seq x y z
N MET A 1 2.94 23.55 7.57
CA MET A 1 2.58 22.50 6.58
C MET A 1 3.74 21.51 6.47
N PRO A 2 3.48 20.19 6.34
CA PRO A 2 4.54 19.22 6.09
C PRO A 2 5.16 19.47 4.72
N VAL A 3 6.49 19.48 4.66
CA VAL A 3 7.27 19.60 3.41
C VAL A 3 7.96 18.28 3.17
N PHE A 4 7.87 17.76 1.94
CA PHE A 4 8.60 16.57 1.52
C PHE A 4 10.11 16.84 1.54
N VAL A 5 10.88 15.91 2.10
CA VAL A 5 12.35 16.00 2.17
C VAL A 5 12.99 14.92 1.32
N SER A 6 12.64 13.65 1.54
CA SER A 6 13.22 12.53 0.80
C SER A 6 12.34 11.29 0.83
N ALA A 7 12.57 10.40 -0.13
CA ALA A 7 12.03 9.04 -0.13
C ALA A 7 13.18 8.05 -0.33
N SER A 8 13.24 7.00 0.50
CA SER A 8 14.16 5.88 0.32
C SER A 8 13.40 4.57 0.25
N PHE A 9 13.91 3.64 -0.55
CA PHE A 9 13.28 2.36 -0.83
C PHE A 9 14.30 1.24 -0.69
N THR A 10 13.90 0.15 -0.04
CA THR A 10 14.72 -1.06 0.08
C THR A 10 14.03 -2.18 -0.69
N TYR A 11 14.84 -2.96 -1.40
CA TYR A 11 14.38 -4.06 -2.24
C TYR A 11 15.03 -5.37 -1.77
N ASP A 12 14.35 -6.49 -2.00
CA ASP A 12 14.92 -7.82 -1.82
C ASP A 12 15.80 -8.23 -3.01
N GLY A 13 16.35 -9.45 -2.97
CA GLY A 13 17.20 -9.99 -4.05
C GLY A 13 16.46 -10.20 -5.37
N ASP A 14 15.13 -10.26 -5.36
CA ASP A 14 14.28 -10.37 -6.55
C ASP A 14 13.90 -8.99 -7.12
N GLY A 15 14.37 -7.90 -6.51
CA GLY A 15 14.04 -6.53 -6.91
C GLY A 15 12.63 -6.10 -6.50
N LYS A 16 11.96 -6.80 -5.57
CA LYS A 16 10.67 -6.37 -5.02
C LYS A 16 10.89 -5.46 -3.82
N ARG A 17 10.11 -4.38 -3.75
CA ARG A 17 10.20 -3.43 -2.64
C ARG A 17 9.72 -4.07 -1.34
N VAL A 18 10.54 -4.00 -0.30
CA VAL A 18 10.24 -4.53 1.05
C VAL A 18 10.07 -3.43 2.09
N LYS A 19 10.60 -2.22 1.82
CA LYS A 19 10.50 -1.07 2.73
C LYS A 19 10.45 0.24 1.95
N SER A 20 9.69 1.20 2.44
CA SER A 20 9.80 2.61 2.07
C SER A 20 9.92 3.48 3.31
N VAL A 21 10.77 4.51 3.26
CA VAL A 21 10.83 5.56 4.27
C VAL A 21 10.58 6.90 3.59
N ILE A 22 9.49 7.56 3.96
CA ILE A 22 9.14 8.89 3.46
C ILE A 22 9.42 9.90 4.58
N ALA A 23 10.35 10.82 4.33
CA ALA A 23 10.74 11.86 5.28
C ALA A 23 10.11 13.20 4.91
N THR A 24 9.63 13.89 5.94
CA THR A 24 9.19 15.27 5.92
C THR A 24 9.99 16.08 6.92
N ASN A 25 9.83 17.41 6.92
CA ASN A 25 10.40 18.27 7.96
C ASN A 25 9.84 17.99 9.38
N LEU A 26 8.82 17.13 9.52
CA LEU A 26 8.21 16.76 10.80
C LEU A 26 8.61 15.36 11.28
N GLY A 27 9.38 14.60 10.48
CA GLY A 27 9.78 13.23 10.78
C GLY A 27 9.61 12.28 9.59
N SER A 28 9.75 10.97 9.84
CA SER A 28 9.72 9.94 8.81
C SER A 28 8.67 8.86 9.05
N THR A 29 7.96 8.47 7.99
CA THR A 29 7.05 7.32 7.98
C THR A 29 7.74 6.13 7.33
N THR A 30 7.81 5.02 8.06
CA THR A 30 8.30 3.74 7.53
C THR A 30 7.13 2.82 7.22
N THR A 31 7.11 2.28 6.00
CA THR A 31 6.15 1.26 5.56
C THR A 31 6.90 0.01 5.14
N TYR A 32 6.47 -1.15 5.64
CA TYR A 32 7.00 -2.46 5.27
C TYR A 32 6.03 -3.14 4.30
N PHE A 33 6.58 -3.93 3.37
CA PHE A 33 5.81 -4.61 2.32
C PHE A 33 6.14 -6.09 2.28
N ILE A 34 5.12 -6.93 2.03
CA ILE A 34 5.30 -8.34 1.66
C ILE A 34 4.63 -8.52 0.29
N GLY A 35 5.46 -8.42 -0.76
CA GLY A 35 5.00 -8.44 -2.14
C GLY A 35 3.90 -7.41 -2.40
N ALA A 36 2.93 -7.77 -3.24
CA ALA A 36 1.78 -6.93 -3.57
C ALA A 36 0.59 -7.08 -2.59
N TYR A 37 0.74 -7.92 -1.56
CA TYR A 37 -0.37 -8.43 -0.75
C TYR A 37 -0.52 -7.78 0.61
N TYR A 38 0.54 -7.15 1.12
CA TYR A 38 0.57 -6.69 2.50
C TYR A 38 1.44 -5.45 2.62
N GLU A 39 0.92 -4.46 3.35
CA GLU A 39 1.71 -3.33 3.82
C GLU A 39 1.39 -3.02 5.29
N MET A 40 2.41 -2.52 6.01
CA MET A 40 2.30 -2.14 7.41
C MET A 40 3.01 -0.83 7.69
N THR A 41 2.30 0.11 8.30
CA THR A 41 2.83 1.41 8.75
C THR A 41 2.48 1.60 10.21
N GLY A 42 3.49 1.60 11.09
CA GLY A 42 3.24 1.56 12.54
C GLY A 42 2.46 0.30 12.90
N SER A 43 1.29 0.46 13.55
CA SER A 43 0.36 -0.64 13.82
C SER A 43 -0.72 -0.82 12.75
N SER A 44 -0.82 0.09 11.76
CA SER A 44 -1.82 0.00 10.71
C SER A 44 -1.41 -1.01 9.65
N ILE A 45 -2.33 -1.90 9.31
CA ILE A 45 -2.11 -3.01 8.38
C ILE A 45 -3.13 -2.94 7.26
N THR A 46 -2.65 -3.02 6.02
CA THR A 46 -3.47 -3.24 4.83
C THR A 46 -3.11 -4.58 4.19
N LYS A 47 -4.13 -5.40 3.94
CA LYS A 47 -4.04 -6.63 3.15
C LYS A 47 -4.75 -6.45 1.82
N TYR A 48 -4.18 -6.92 0.72
CA TYR A 48 -4.75 -6.83 -0.62
C TYR A 48 -5.16 -8.21 -1.13
N TYR A 49 -6.35 -8.28 -1.73
CA TYR A 49 -6.91 -9.50 -2.29
C TYR A 49 -7.00 -9.38 -3.82
N PHE A 50 -6.64 -10.46 -4.49
CA PHE A 50 -6.54 -10.50 -5.95
C PHE A 50 -7.38 -11.64 -6.54
N ALA A 51 -7.94 -11.39 -7.72
CA ALA A 51 -8.43 -12.41 -8.62
C ALA A 51 -7.55 -12.37 -9.88
N GLY A 52 -6.68 -13.37 -10.05
CA GLY A 52 -5.61 -13.33 -11.05
C GLY A 52 -4.66 -12.16 -10.78
N SER A 53 -4.44 -11.31 -11.79
CA SER A 53 -3.60 -10.10 -11.69
C SER A 53 -4.35 -8.88 -11.16
N GLN A 54 -5.68 -8.94 -11.02
CA GLN A 54 -6.50 -7.81 -10.63
C GLN A 54 -6.69 -7.75 -9.11
N ARG A 55 -6.40 -6.59 -8.51
CA ARG A 55 -6.71 -6.32 -7.11
C ARG A 55 -8.19 -5.99 -6.97
N ILE A 56 -8.93 -6.82 -6.24
CA ILE A 56 -10.40 -6.73 -6.14
C ILE A 56 -10.90 -6.22 -4.79
N ALA A 57 -10.06 -6.30 -3.76
CA ALA A 57 -10.41 -5.84 -2.42
C ALA A 57 -9.16 -5.51 -1.61
N MET A 58 -9.36 -4.74 -0.55
CA MET A 58 -8.36 -4.57 0.50
C MET A 58 -9.02 -4.63 1.87
N ARG A 59 -8.31 -5.14 2.87
CA ARG A 59 -8.71 -5.05 4.28
C ARG A 59 -7.71 -4.16 5.00
N LYS A 60 -8.17 -2.99 5.42
CA LYS A 60 -7.37 -2.03 6.17
C LYS A 60 -7.88 -1.97 7.60
N ASP A 61 -7.01 -2.27 8.57
CA ASP A 61 -7.31 -2.21 10.00
C ASP A 61 -8.61 -2.94 10.37
N GLY A 62 -8.83 -4.10 9.76
CA GLY A 62 -10.01 -4.95 9.97
C GLY A 62 -11.20 -4.64 9.05
N VAL A 63 -11.29 -3.46 8.46
CA VAL A 63 -12.39 -3.02 7.58
C VAL A 63 -12.15 -3.49 6.15
N LEU A 64 -13.16 -4.13 5.54
CA LEU A 64 -13.08 -4.64 4.17
C LEU A 64 -13.62 -3.60 3.18
N TYR A 65 -12.82 -3.32 2.16
CA TYR A 65 -13.17 -2.46 1.03
C TYR A 65 -13.13 -3.27 -0.27
N TYR A 66 -14.15 -3.12 -1.09
CA TYR A 66 -14.20 -3.63 -2.45
C TYR A 66 -13.71 -2.57 -3.42
N LEU A 67 -12.85 -2.98 -4.35
CA LEU A 67 -12.23 -2.13 -5.35
C LEU A 67 -12.81 -2.49 -6.71
N LEU A 68 -13.56 -1.57 -7.32
CA LEU A 68 -14.13 -1.77 -8.66
C LEU A 68 -13.25 -1.06 -9.68
N SER A 69 -12.73 -1.83 -10.62
CA SER A 69 -11.79 -1.33 -11.63
C SER A 69 -12.48 -0.83 -12.89
N ASP A 70 -11.85 0.12 -13.57
CA ASP A 70 -12.15 0.44 -14.97
C ASP A 70 -11.48 -0.55 -15.94
N HIS A 71 -11.72 -0.33 -17.24
CA HIS A 71 -11.18 -1.14 -18.32
C HIS A 71 -9.65 -1.11 -18.45
N LEU A 72 -8.98 -0.15 -17.79
CA LEU A 72 -7.52 -0.03 -17.77
C LEU A 72 -6.92 -0.65 -16.50
N GLY A 73 -7.74 -1.23 -15.62
CA GLY A 73 -7.31 -1.83 -14.37
C GLY A 73 -7.06 -0.83 -13.24
N SER A 74 -7.38 0.44 -13.43
CA SER A 74 -7.36 1.45 -12.36
C SER A 74 -8.57 1.28 -11.44
N THR A 75 -8.52 1.74 -10.19
CA THR A 75 -9.68 1.67 -9.28
C THR A 75 -10.56 2.91 -9.44
N SER A 76 -11.81 2.73 -9.86
CA SER A 76 -12.76 3.83 -10.06
C SER A 76 -13.66 4.06 -8.86
N ILE A 77 -14.03 2.99 -8.15
CA ILE A 77 -14.92 3.05 -6.99
C ILE A 77 -14.35 2.19 -5.87
N VAL A 78 -14.41 2.73 -4.66
CA VAL A 78 -14.13 2.02 -3.42
C VAL A 78 -15.41 2.02 -2.59
N THR A 79 -15.90 0.83 -2.23
CA THR A 79 -17.06 0.68 -1.35
C THR A 79 -16.72 -0.19 -0.15
N VAL A 80 -17.37 0.06 0.98
CA VAL A 80 -17.09 -0.59 2.27
C VAL A 80 -18.17 -1.62 2.57
N LYS A 81 -17.79 -2.73 3.23
CA LYS A 81 -18.76 -3.65 3.83
C LYS A 81 -19.30 -3.10 5.15
#